data_AF-A0A0N7KYH7-F1
#
_entry.id   AF-A0A0N7KYH7-F1
#
_cell.length_a   1.000
_cell.length_b   1.000
_cell.length_c   1.000
_cell.angle_alpha   90.00
_cell.angle_beta   90.00
_cell.angle_gamma   90.00
#
_symmetry.space_group_name_H-M   'P 1'
#
loop_
_entity.id
_entity.type
_entity.pdbx_description
1 polymer ?
#
loop_
_entity_poly.entity_id
_entity_poly.type
_entity_poly.pdbx_seq_one_letter_code
_entity_poly.pdbx_strand_id
1 'polypeptide(L)'
;MLNPEAGLFIDLEAFGRWSVLQGAGARLPSFQTIVRSYPELIAAKPLRRTPMFVTHRWDGRDHPDPSGWQLRALRNLADDYHYHEAGTCFWYDYMSLPQRPRNAHENRLFTAGLNTIRQTVAECDNICFVSRAGQDHADDREDMRRRGWILFELFIARSNMKRSVPLYERENASVRFGRDEQYSDSFPDMLLHAPVDTAQHLHDWFVRREIRCTNGSDLRLLSGLLHEELTRPQSTEPLPNFEYGVPVRLSARQLIATEFRNATSLSSRLPEAFLLSRELVSYRTDEEQFWNVVIVWRPPLPTLGQWHDIAGSDVEHMNIDWDDQVSPRYPGIRFEKSRDGLSFKATL
;
A
#
# COMPACT_ATOMS: atom_id res chain seq x y z
N MET A 1 -7.10 11.15 -13.59
CA MET A 1 -6.16 12.06 -14.29
C MET A 1 -5.19 12.49 -13.22
N LEU A 2 -3.91 12.13 -13.35
CA LEU A 2 -2.94 12.31 -12.29
C LEU A 2 -2.81 13.77 -11.85
N ASN A 3 -2.61 13.94 -10.55
CA ASN A 3 -2.46 15.25 -9.94
C ASN A 3 -1.28 16.00 -10.57
N PRO A 4 -1.46 17.26 -11.04
CA PRO A 4 -0.36 18.06 -11.56
C PRO A 4 0.78 18.26 -10.55
N GLU A 5 0.49 18.17 -9.26
CA GLU A 5 1.41 18.30 -8.14
C GLU A 5 2.15 17.01 -7.76
N ALA A 6 1.86 15.88 -8.43
CA ALA A 6 2.48 14.57 -8.16
C ALA A 6 3.99 14.50 -8.42
N GLY A 7 4.62 15.57 -8.91
CA GLY A 7 6.00 15.56 -9.37
C GLY A 7 6.13 15.14 -10.84
N LEU A 8 7.34 14.74 -11.22
CA LEU A 8 7.66 14.37 -12.61
C LEU A 8 7.37 12.89 -12.85
N PHE A 9 6.76 12.60 -13.98
CA PHE A 9 6.82 11.28 -14.58
C PHE A 9 7.95 11.28 -15.61
N ILE A 10 8.70 10.19 -15.66
CA ILE A 10 9.84 10.03 -16.54
C ILE A 10 9.43 9.15 -17.71
N ASP A 11 9.62 9.62 -18.93
CA ASP A 11 9.34 8.87 -20.14
C ASP A 11 10.30 7.68 -20.25
N LEU A 12 9.74 6.47 -20.27
CA LEU A 12 10.55 5.25 -20.21
C LEU A 12 11.30 5.00 -21.52
N GLU A 13 10.72 5.38 -22.67
CA GLU A 13 11.34 5.23 -23.98
C GLU A 13 12.54 6.18 -24.12
N ALA A 14 12.35 7.46 -23.76
CA ALA A 14 13.41 8.45 -23.73
C ALA A 14 14.53 8.04 -22.75
N PHE A 15 14.16 7.56 -21.56
CA PHE A 15 15.11 7.07 -20.56
C PHE A 15 15.93 5.88 -21.06
N GLY A 16 15.30 4.88 -21.69
CA GLY A 16 16.00 3.71 -22.22
C GLY A 16 17.01 4.03 -23.32
N ARG A 17 16.71 5.03 -24.16
CA ARG A 17 17.59 5.50 -25.25
C ARG A 17 18.70 6.44 -24.80
N TRP A 18 18.72 6.83 -23.53
CA TRP A 18 19.59 7.87 -23.05
C TRP A 18 21.03 7.37 -22.86
N SER A 19 21.91 7.77 -23.78
CA SER A 19 23.30 7.31 -23.86
C SER A 19 24.17 7.65 -22.64
N VAL A 20 23.85 8.74 -21.93
CA VAL A 20 24.59 9.17 -20.73
C VAL A 20 24.48 8.14 -19.59
N LEU A 21 23.39 7.37 -19.55
CA LEU A 21 23.18 6.31 -18.56
C LEU A 21 23.74 4.94 -18.98
N GLN A 22 24.43 4.88 -20.13
CA GLN A 22 24.98 3.64 -20.66
C GLN A 22 26.46 3.42 -20.27
N GLY A 23 27.12 4.44 -19.72
CA GLY A 23 28.53 4.38 -19.31
C GLY A 23 28.78 3.58 -18.03
N ALA A 24 29.99 3.01 -17.91
CA ALA A 24 30.46 2.41 -16.67
C ALA A 24 30.44 3.48 -15.54
N GLY A 25 29.75 3.18 -14.44
CA GLY A 25 29.61 4.11 -13.32
C GLY A 25 28.41 5.07 -13.43
N ALA A 26 27.56 4.94 -14.46
CA ALA A 26 26.30 5.68 -14.53
C ALA A 26 25.43 5.46 -13.27
N ARG A 27 24.67 6.49 -12.91
CA ARG A 27 23.78 6.51 -11.75
C ARG A 27 22.46 7.17 -12.14
N LEU A 28 21.41 6.85 -11.41
CA LEU A 28 20.12 7.53 -11.57
C LEU A 28 20.31 9.04 -11.38
N PRO A 29 19.78 9.90 -12.25
CA PRO A 29 19.83 11.34 -12.04
C PRO A 29 18.86 11.73 -10.91
N SER A 30 19.18 12.79 -10.17
CA SER A 30 18.19 13.41 -9.27
C SER A 30 17.12 14.17 -10.07
N PHE A 31 15.99 14.48 -9.42
CA PHE A 31 15.00 15.42 -9.95
C PHE A 31 15.64 16.71 -10.47
N GLN A 32 16.52 17.34 -9.69
CA GLN A 32 17.16 18.59 -10.09
C GLN A 32 18.03 18.42 -11.35
N THR A 33 18.72 17.28 -11.47
CA THR A 33 19.51 16.93 -12.66
C THR A 33 18.62 16.77 -13.89
N ILE A 34 17.49 16.08 -13.75
CA ILE A 34 16.51 15.91 -14.85
C ILE A 34 16.00 17.27 -15.31
N VAL A 35 15.49 18.09 -14.39
CA VAL A 35 14.90 19.40 -14.73
C VAL A 35 15.91 20.33 -15.41
N ARG A 36 17.18 20.33 -14.95
CA ARG A 36 18.19 21.28 -15.44
C ARG A 36 18.90 20.82 -16.70
N SER A 37 19.16 19.52 -16.81
CA SER A 37 20.09 19.00 -17.81
C SER A 37 19.44 18.05 -18.80
N TYR A 38 18.31 17.43 -18.44
CA TYR A 38 17.65 16.41 -19.25
C TYR A 38 16.11 16.55 -19.28
N PRO A 39 15.58 17.75 -19.59
CA PRO A 39 14.13 17.98 -19.60
C PRO A 39 13.39 17.13 -20.63
N GLU A 40 14.09 16.62 -21.66
CA GLU A 40 13.55 15.69 -22.65
C GLU A 40 13.12 14.34 -22.07
N LEU A 41 13.58 13.99 -20.87
CA LEU A 41 13.15 12.77 -20.16
C LEU A 41 11.80 12.92 -19.47
N ILE A 42 11.28 14.14 -19.35
CA ILE A 42 10.03 14.40 -18.65
C ILE A 42 8.86 14.00 -19.55
N ALA A 43 8.01 13.10 -19.07
CA ALA A 43 6.85 12.64 -19.81
C ALA A 43 5.86 13.78 -20.07
N ALA A 44 5.42 13.90 -21.32
CA ALA A 44 4.43 14.90 -21.71
C ALA A 44 3.06 14.61 -21.08
N LYS A 45 2.38 15.64 -20.59
CA LYS A 45 0.99 15.55 -20.09
C LYS A 45 -0.01 15.92 -21.22
N PRO A 46 -1.21 15.29 -21.28
CA PRO A 46 -1.65 14.19 -20.42
C PRO A 46 -0.94 12.89 -20.74
N LEU A 47 -0.74 12.05 -19.72
CA LEU A 47 -0.12 10.73 -19.92
C LEU A 47 -1.04 9.87 -20.78
N ARG A 48 -0.45 9.20 -21.78
CA ARG A 48 -1.19 8.43 -22.78
C ARG A 48 -1.53 7.01 -22.31
N ARG A 49 -0.89 6.56 -21.23
CA ARG A 49 -0.99 5.19 -20.69
C ARG A 49 -1.05 5.21 -19.17
N THR A 50 -1.43 4.07 -18.60
CA THR A 50 -1.29 3.83 -17.16
C THR A 50 0.19 3.94 -16.81
N PRO A 51 0.58 4.91 -15.98
CA PRO A 51 1.97 5.06 -15.55
C PRO A 51 2.37 3.97 -14.56
N MET A 52 3.66 3.78 -14.38
CA MET A 52 4.22 2.93 -13.33
C MET A 52 4.67 3.76 -12.12
N PHE A 53 4.51 3.21 -10.93
CA PHE A 53 5.13 3.68 -9.70
C PHE A 53 6.17 2.65 -9.28
N VAL A 54 7.39 3.12 -9.07
CA VAL A 54 8.50 2.27 -8.64
C VAL A 54 8.63 2.35 -7.13
N THR A 55 8.22 1.28 -6.44
CA THR A 55 8.54 1.07 -5.03
C THR A 55 9.95 0.53 -4.93
N HIS A 56 10.84 1.22 -4.22
CA HIS A 56 12.24 0.82 -4.12
C HIS A 56 12.85 1.19 -2.78
N ARG A 57 14.02 0.61 -2.53
CA ARG A 57 14.86 0.89 -1.39
C ARG A 57 15.85 2.01 -1.70
N TRP A 58 16.15 2.82 -0.69
CA TRP A 58 17.41 3.58 -0.66
C TRP A 58 18.52 2.66 -0.13
N ASP A 59 19.39 2.19 -1.02
CA ASP A 59 20.51 1.30 -0.67
C ASP A 59 21.71 2.07 -0.12
N GLY A 60 21.83 3.36 -0.45
CA GLY A 60 22.83 4.28 0.09
C GLY A 60 22.19 5.42 0.87
N ARG A 61 22.97 6.05 1.76
CA ARG A 61 22.52 7.21 2.52
C ARG A 61 22.27 8.43 1.63
N ASP A 62 23.15 8.64 0.65
CA ASP A 62 23.15 9.84 -0.19
C ASP A 62 22.53 9.59 -1.58
N HIS A 63 22.38 8.31 -1.97
CA HIS A 63 21.89 7.92 -3.27
C HIS A 63 21.13 6.60 -3.18
N PRO A 64 19.95 6.45 -3.81
CA PRO A 64 19.14 5.25 -3.67
C PRO A 64 19.80 4.03 -4.32
N ASP A 65 20.58 4.24 -5.39
CA ASP A 65 21.21 3.17 -6.18
C ASP A 65 22.75 3.34 -6.29
N PRO A 66 23.53 3.08 -5.22
CA PRO A 66 24.98 3.24 -5.23
C PRO A 66 25.69 2.19 -6.09
N SER A 67 25.10 1.02 -6.36
CA SER A 67 25.68 -0.04 -7.21
C SER A 67 25.24 0.04 -8.68
N GLY A 68 24.29 0.92 -9.00
CA GLY A 68 23.74 1.09 -10.35
C GLY A 68 22.77 -0.04 -10.76
N TRP A 69 22.33 -0.89 -9.83
CA TRP A 69 21.48 -2.03 -10.15
C TRP A 69 20.05 -1.61 -10.45
N GLN A 70 19.52 -0.62 -9.74
CA GLN A 70 18.17 -0.10 -9.98
C GLN A 70 18.09 0.61 -11.33
N LEU A 71 19.16 1.31 -11.72
CA LEU A 71 19.33 1.84 -13.07
C LEU A 71 19.29 0.73 -14.13
N ARG A 72 20.04 -0.38 -13.92
CA ARG A 72 20.00 -1.53 -14.84
C ARG A 72 18.60 -2.15 -14.90
N ALA A 73 17.90 -2.24 -13.77
CA ALA A 73 16.54 -2.76 -13.71
C ALA A 73 15.56 -1.87 -14.51
N LEU A 74 15.62 -0.55 -14.39
CA LEU A 74 14.80 0.38 -15.19
C LEU A 74 15.11 0.28 -16.69
N ARG A 75 16.37 0.12 -17.07
CA ARG A 75 16.75 -0.07 -18.47
C ARG A 75 16.21 -1.38 -19.03
N ASN A 76 16.34 -2.47 -18.29
CA ASN A 76 15.81 -3.76 -18.70
C ASN A 76 14.28 -3.73 -18.75
N LEU A 77 13.62 -2.94 -17.89
CA LEU A 77 12.19 -2.67 -17.99
C LEU A 77 11.83 -1.99 -19.32
N ALA A 78 12.61 -1.00 -19.77
CA ALA A 78 12.41 -0.38 -21.08
C ALA A 78 12.60 -1.36 -22.24
N ASP A 79 13.51 -2.33 -22.11
CA ASP A 79 13.84 -3.30 -23.16
C ASP A 79 12.89 -4.52 -23.22
N ASP A 80 12.40 -5.03 -22.09
CA ASP A 80 11.64 -6.29 -22.01
C ASP A 80 10.10 -6.13 -22.03
N TYR A 81 9.56 -4.95 -21.72
CA TYR A 81 8.10 -4.75 -21.54
C TYR A 81 7.30 -4.31 -22.76
N HIS A 82 7.82 -4.46 -23.99
CA HIS A 82 7.20 -3.83 -25.16
C HIS A 82 6.93 -2.31 -24.94
N TYR A 83 7.63 -1.69 -23.97
CA TYR A 83 7.54 -0.27 -23.65
C TYR A 83 8.31 0.62 -24.64
N HIS A 84 8.71 0.06 -25.78
CA HIS A 84 8.98 0.81 -27.01
C HIS A 84 7.72 1.51 -27.55
N GLU A 85 6.54 1.19 -27.01
CA GLU A 85 5.29 1.87 -27.32
C GLU A 85 5.24 3.24 -26.62
N ALA A 86 5.24 4.30 -27.44
CA ALA A 86 5.28 5.69 -27.01
C ALA A 86 4.24 6.03 -25.93
N GLY A 87 4.69 6.73 -24.88
CA GLY A 87 3.83 7.25 -23.82
C GLY A 87 3.78 6.43 -22.53
N THR A 88 4.59 5.37 -22.41
CA THR A 88 4.87 4.75 -21.11
C THR A 88 5.80 5.63 -20.28
N CYS A 89 5.48 5.80 -19.02
CA CYS A 89 6.31 6.54 -18.08
C CYS A 89 6.29 5.91 -16.69
N PHE A 90 7.25 6.30 -15.87
CA PHE A 90 7.36 5.83 -14.49
C PHE A 90 7.57 6.99 -13.52
N TRP A 91 7.22 6.73 -12.26
CA TRP A 91 7.47 7.59 -11.13
C TRP A 91 8.46 6.90 -10.19
N TYR A 92 9.56 7.56 -9.88
CA TYR A 92 10.64 7.05 -9.02
C TYR A 92 11.07 8.19 -8.10
N ASP A 93 10.97 8.03 -6.78
CA ASP A 93 10.97 9.15 -5.81
C ASP A 93 12.12 10.15 -6.01
N TYR A 94 13.32 9.65 -6.27
CA TYR A 94 14.57 10.39 -6.42
C TYR A 94 14.61 11.24 -7.68
N MET A 95 13.96 10.76 -8.74
CA MET A 95 13.85 11.38 -10.06
C MET A 95 12.60 12.27 -10.17
N SER A 96 11.55 11.90 -9.44
CA SER A 96 10.22 12.48 -9.54
C SER A 96 9.97 13.61 -8.55
N LEU A 97 10.68 13.65 -7.42
CA LEU A 97 10.56 14.68 -6.39
C LEU A 97 11.88 15.41 -6.12
N PRO A 98 11.86 16.70 -5.73
CA PRO A 98 13.09 17.44 -5.41
C PRO A 98 13.88 16.82 -4.25
N GLN A 99 15.18 16.61 -4.45
CA GLN A 99 16.09 16.01 -3.47
C GLN A 99 16.80 17.07 -2.63
N ARG A 100 17.33 16.72 -1.46
CA ARG A 100 18.10 17.67 -0.64
C ARG A 100 19.45 18.00 -1.31
N PRO A 101 19.99 19.23 -1.14
CA PRO A 101 19.35 20.40 -0.52
C PRO A 101 18.27 21.01 -1.42
N ARG A 102 17.13 21.41 -0.81
CA ARG A 102 15.99 22.01 -1.49
C ARG A 102 15.90 23.51 -1.22
N ASN A 103 15.63 24.30 -2.25
CA ASN A 103 15.20 25.69 -2.08
C ASN A 103 13.72 25.78 -1.67
N ALA A 104 13.20 27.00 -1.43
CA ALA A 104 11.83 27.21 -0.95
C ALA A 104 10.75 26.70 -1.93
N HIS A 105 10.99 26.81 -3.24
CA HIS A 105 10.07 26.32 -4.26
C HIS A 105 10.11 24.78 -4.33
N GLU A 106 11.30 24.20 -4.35
CA GLU A 106 11.51 22.75 -4.31
C GLU A 106 10.93 22.11 -3.04
N ASN A 107 10.97 22.81 -1.89
CA ASN A 107 10.30 22.36 -0.67
C ASN A 107 8.79 22.31 -0.82
N ARG A 108 8.17 23.32 -1.46
CA ARG A 108 6.73 23.29 -1.73
C ARG A 108 6.35 22.14 -2.65
N LEU A 109 7.12 21.94 -3.73
CA LEU A 109 6.91 20.83 -4.67
C LEU A 109 7.07 19.46 -4.01
N PHE A 110 8.12 19.28 -3.19
CA PHE A 110 8.32 18.03 -2.46
C PHE A 110 7.19 17.74 -1.48
N THR A 111 6.74 18.74 -0.72
CA THR A 111 5.62 18.57 0.21
C THR A 111 4.32 18.26 -0.53
N ALA A 112 4.03 18.94 -1.64
CA ALA A 112 2.86 18.66 -2.46
C ALA A 112 2.92 17.23 -3.01
N GLY A 113 4.07 16.83 -3.58
CA GLY A 113 4.30 15.48 -4.09
C GLY A 113 4.09 14.40 -3.02
N LEU A 114 4.66 14.59 -1.82
CA LEU A 114 4.43 13.68 -0.68
C LEU A 114 2.96 13.59 -0.29
N ASN A 115 2.24 14.72 -0.26
CA ASN A 115 0.80 14.71 0.06
C ASN A 115 -0.03 13.95 -0.98
N THR A 116 0.45 13.90 -2.23
CA THR A 116 -0.21 13.20 -3.33
C THR A 116 0.25 11.77 -3.55
N ILE A 117 1.29 11.30 -2.84
CA ILE A 117 1.92 10.00 -3.11
C ILE A 117 0.91 8.83 -3.02
N ARG A 118 -0.08 8.94 -2.12
CA ARG A 118 -1.20 7.98 -2.00
C ARG A 118 -1.96 7.84 -3.31
N GLN A 119 -2.35 8.98 -3.88
CA GLN A 119 -3.06 9.03 -5.17
C GLN A 119 -2.14 8.52 -6.30
N THR A 120 -0.87 8.89 -6.29
CA THR A 120 0.09 8.43 -7.30
C THR A 120 0.20 6.90 -7.28
N VAL A 121 0.43 6.28 -6.13
CA VAL A 121 0.51 4.82 -5.99
C VAL A 121 -0.82 4.16 -6.39
N ALA A 122 -1.96 4.73 -5.96
CA ALA A 122 -3.28 4.22 -6.29
C ALA A 122 -3.60 4.29 -7.80
N GLU A 123 -3.06 5.26 -8.54
CA GLU A 123 -3.32 5.46 -9.98
C GLU A 123 -2.30 4.75 -10.90
N CYS A 124 -1.11 4.39 -10.41
CA CYS A 124 -0.06 3.72 -11.20
C CYS A 124 -0.01 2.19 -11.03
N ASP A 125 0.48 1.45 -12.02
CA ASP A 125 0.90 0.06 -11.82
C ASP A 125 2.13 0.03 -10.90
N ASN A 126 2.20 -0.92 -9.96
CA ASN A 126 3.28 -0.94 -8.96
C ASN A 126 4.40 -1.92 -9.37
N ILE A 127 5.59 -1.38 -9.61
CA ILE A 127 6.81 -2.15 -9.85
C ILE A 127 7.66 -2.08 -8.59
N CYS A 128 7.99 -3.22 -7.99
CA CYS A 128 8.71 -3.28 -6.72
C CYS A 128 10.14 -3.77 -6.94
N PHE A 129 11.11 -2.88 -6.74
CA PHE A 129 12.53 -3.21 -6.83
C PHE A 129 13.00 -3.81 -5.51
N VAL A 130 13.29 -5.11 -5.53
CA VAL A 130 13.67 -5.89 -4.37
C VAL A 130 15.18 -6.03 -4.32
N SER A 131 15.82 -5.15 -3.53
CA SER A 131 17.26 -5.18 -3.30
C SER A 131 17.70 -6.46 -2.61
N ARG A 132 18.93 -6.89 -2.89
CA ARG A 132 19.58 -7.95 -2.14
C ARG A 132 19.84 -7.47 -0.70
N ALA A 133 19.28 -8.18 0.27
CA ALA A 133 19.37 -7.85 1.69
C ALA A 133 19.72 -9.06 2.57
N GLY A 134 19.19 -10.25 2.24
CA GLY A 134 19.34 -11.47 3.05
C GLY A 134 20.06 -12.61 2.36
N GLN A 135 19.57 -13.84 2.54
CA GLN A 135 20.10 -15.04 1.87
C GLN A 135 19.33 -15.42 0.61
N ASP A 136 18.02 -15.19 0.58
CA ASP A 136 17.12 -15.55 -0.51
C ASP A 136 16.07 -14.46 -0.80
N HIS A 137 15.13 -14.75 -1.71
CA HIS A 137 14.04 -13.83 -2.07
C HIS A 137 13.05 -13.58 -0.93
N ALA A 138 12.84 -14.54 -0.03
CA ALA A 138 11.94 -14.36 1.09
C ALA A 138 12.52 -13.35 2.09
N ASP A 139 13.81 -13.45 2.39
CA ASP A 139 14.51 -12.49 3.23
C ASP A 139 14.53 -11.09 2.61
N ASP A 140 14.77 -10.99 1.29
CA ASP A 140 14.80 -9.70 0.61
C ASP A 140 13.42 -9.00 0.65
N ARG A 141 12.34 -9.75 0.46
CA ARG A 141 10.96 -9.23 0.60
C ARG A 141 10.63 -8.84 2.04
N GLU A 142 11.13 -9.57 3.03
CA GLU A 142 10.99 -9.22 4.44
C GLU A 142 11.73 -7.92 4.77
N ASP A 143 12.96 -7.69 4.27
CA ASP A 143 13.67 -6.41 4.42
C ASP A 143 12.87 -5.25 3.83
N MET A 144 12.26 -5.45 2.66
CA MET A 144 11.36 -4.46 2.04
C MET A 144 10.18 -4.13 2.95
N ARG A 145 9.52 -5.13 3.53
CA ARG A 145 8.38 -4.95 4.45
C ARG A 145 8.74 -4.28 5.78
N ARG A 146 10.01 -4.31 6.17
CA ARG A 146 10.51 -3.60 7.37
C ARG A 146 10.78 -2.12 7.13
N ARG A 147 10.55 -1.61 5.92
CA ARG A 147 10.76 -0.20 5.59
C ARG A 147 9.44 0.53 5.50
N GLY A 148 9.26 1.54 6.34
CA GLY A 148 7.97 2.22 6.53
C GLY A 148 7.35 2.70 5.21
N TRP A 149 8.05 3.55 4.46
CA TRP A 149 7.53 4.09 3.19
C TRP A 149 7.21 3.00 2.15
N ILE A 150 8.08 1.99 2.03
CA ILE A 150 7.85 0.85 1.14
C ILE A 150 6.60 0.07 1.58
N LEU A 151 6.49 -0.24 2.87
CA LEU A 151 5.33 -0.94 3.42
C LEU A 151 4.03 -0.15 3.17
N PHE A 152 4.08 1.17 3.38
CA PHE A 152 2.97 2.06 3.09
C PHE A 152 2.55 2.00 1.62
N GLU A 153 3.49 2.13 0.69
CA GLU A 153 3.20 2.02 -0.75
C GLU A 153 2.57 0.67 -1.12
N LEU A 154 3.07 -0.43 -0.54
CA LEU A 154 2.50 -1.76 -0.73
C LEU A 154 1.06 -1.84 -0.20
N PHE A 155 0.75 -1.22 0.95
CA PHE A 155 -0.63 -1.12 1.46
C PHE A 155 -1.55 -0.36 0.51
N ILE A 156 -1.10 0.79 -0.02
CA ILE A 156 -1.89 1.59 -0.95
C ILE A 156 -2.14 0.82 -2.25
N ALA A 157 -1.10 0.21 -2.82
CA ALA A 157 -1.20 -0.56 -4.06
C ALA A 157 -2.21 -1.71 -3.90
N ARG A 158 -2.13 -2.45 -2.79
CA ARG A 158 -3.04 -3.57 -2.50
C ARG A 158 -4.48 -3.14 -2.24
N SER A 159 -4.67 -2.06 -1.50
CA SER A 159 -6.01 -1.49 -1.27
C SER A 159 -6.71 -1.09 -2.57
N ASN A 160 -5.93 -0.79 -3.62
CA ASN A 160 -6.43 -0.46 -4.96
C ASN A 160 -6.39 -1.66 -5.93
N MET A 161 -6.34 -2.89 -5.40
CA MET A 161 -6.31 -4.15 -6.15
C MET A 161 -5.16 -4.28 -7.15
N LYS A 162 -4.07 -3.53 -6.94
CA LYS A 162 -2.88 -3.62 -7.77
C LYS A 162 -1.91 -4.62 -7.19
N ARG A 163 -1.45 -5.53 -8.03
CA ARG A 163 -0.38 -6.47 -7.67
C ARG A 163 0.95 -5.80 -7.96
N SER A 164 1.82 -5.80 -6.96
CA SER A 164 3.20 -5.36 -7.13
C SER A 164 3.96 -6.40 -7.93
N VAL A 165 4.65 -5.98 -9.01
CA VAL A 165 5.55 -6.86 -9.77
C VAL A 165 6.95 -6.78 -9.15
N PRO A 166 7.45 -7.84 -8.49
CA PRO A 166 8.78 -7.81 -7.86
C PRO A 166 9.89 -8.01 -8.89
N LEU A 167 10.88 -7.12 -8.94
CA LEU A 167 12.12 -7.30 -9.70
C LEU A 167 13.29 -7.42 -8.73
N TYR A 168 13.92 -8.59 -8.68
CA TYR A 168 14.98 -8.90 -7.71
C TYR A 168 16.37 -8.54 -8.24
N GLU A 169 17.19 -7.91 -7.39
CA GLU A 169 18.60 -7.64 -7.71
C GLU A 169 19.40 -8.95 -7.95
N ARG A 170 19.08 -10.02 -7.21
CA ARG A 170 19.78 -11.31 -7.28
C ARG A 170 19.72 -11.96 -8.64
N GLU A 171 18.58 -11.81 -9.32
CA GLU A 171 18.30 -12.48 -10.59
C GLU A 171 18.85 -11.65 -11.75
N ASN A 172 20.17 -11.44 -11.77
CA ASN A 172 20.96 -10.79 -12.83
C ASN A 172 20.12 -9.93 -13.79
N ALA A 173 19.46 -8.91 -13.23
CA ALA A 173 18.64 -7.90 -13.91
C ALA A 173 17.58 -8.39 -14.94
N SER A 174 17.28 -9.68 -15.11
CA SER A 174 16.30 -10.10 -16.13
C SER A 174 14.88 -9.96 -15.58
N VAL A 175 14.08 -9.12 -16.23
CA VAL A 175 12.70 -8.79 -15.84
C VAL A 175 11.77 -10.02 -15.86
N ARG A 176 12.24 -11.13 -16.45
CA ARG A 176 11.47 -12.36 -16.68
C ARG A 176 11.04 -13.05 -15.37
N PHE A 177 11.91 -13.14 -14.37
CA PHE A 177 11.58 -13.85 -13.13
C PHE A 177 10.44 -13.18 -12.35
N GLY A 178 10.44 -11.84 -12.29
CA GLY A 178 9.40 -11.07 -11.63
C GLY A 178 8.00 -11.21 -12.25
N ARG A 179 7.93 -11.50 -13.56
CA ARG A 179 6.66 -11.75 -14.26
C ARG A 179 6.08 -13.11 -13.97
N ASP A 180 6.92 -14.14 -13.84
CA ASP A 180 6.43 -15.47 -13.48
C ASP A 180 5.80 -15.46 -12.08
N GLU A 181 6.29 -14.57 -11.20
CA GLU A 181 5.70 -14.26 -9.89
C GLU A 181 4.56 -13.22 -9.91
N GLN A 182 4.18 -12.61 -11.05
CA GLN A 182 3.08 -11.62 -11.08
C GLN A 182 1.72 -12.24 -10.73
N TYR A 183 1.60 -13.55 -10.91
CA TYR A 183 0.41 -14.31 -10.56
C TYR A 183 0.44 -14.85 -9.13
N SER A 184 1.61 -14.88 -8.48
CA SER A 184 1.76 -15.20 -7.06
C SER A 184 1.62 -13.94 -6.22
N ASP A 185 1.05 -14.06 -5.02
CA ASP A 185 0.88 -12.91 -4.14
C ASP A 185 2.18 -12.61 -3.38
N SER A 186 3.20 -12.16 -4.10
CA SER A 186 4.57 -11.98 -3.58
C SER A 186 4.66 -11.04 -2.38
N PHE A 187 3.74 -10.09 -2.29
CA PHE A 187 3.51 -9.24 -1.12
C PHE A 187 2.06 -9.44 -0.66
N PRO A 188 1.80 -10.40 0.25
CA PRO A 188 0.45 -10.73 0.69
C PRO A 188 -0.21 -9.54 1.39
N ASP A 189 -1.54 -9.55 1.43
CA ASP A 189 -2.31 -8.47 2.04
C ASP A 189 -2.04 -8.38 3.56
N MET A 190 -1.29 -7.35 3.94
CA MET A 190 -0.90 -7.10 5.32
C MET A 190 -2.06 -6.52 6.16
N LEU A 191 -3.18 -6.11 5.55
CA LEU A 191 -4.34 -5.56 6.28
C LEU A 191 -4.97 -6.56 7.22
N LEU A 192 -4.84 -7.86 6.92
CA LEU A 192 -5.28 -8.96 7.79
C LEU A 192 -4.54 -8.99 9.14
N HIS A 193 -3.44 -8.27 9.26
CA HIS A 193 -2.57 -8.27 10.44
C HIS A 193 -2.35 -6.87 11.03
N ALA A 194 -2.92 -5.83 10.43
CA ALA A 194 -2.69 -4.44 10.81
C ALA A 194 -3.83 -3.92 11.69
N PRO A 195 -3.53 -3.39 12.89
CA PRO A 195 -4.55 -2.87 13.81
C PRO A 195 -4.97 -1.45 13.42
N VAL A 196 -6.04 -1.37 12.65
CA VAL A 196 -6.52 -0.12 12.00
C VAL A 196 -7.44 0.75 12.87
N ASP A 197 -7.77 0.34 14.10
CA ASP A 197 -8.69 1.09 14.97
C ASP A 197 -8.20 2.51 15.26
N THR A 198 -6.90 2.71 15.48
CA THR A 198 -6.31 4.03 15.68
C THR A 198 -4.94 4.15 15.01
N ALA A 199 -4.54 5.37 14.65
CA ALA A 199 -3.19 5.65 14.18
C ALA A 199 -2.10 5.26 15.21
N GLN A 200 -2.42 5.34 16.51
CA GLN A 200 -1.50 4.94 17.58
C GLN A 200 -1.30 3.42 17.60
N HIS A 201 -2.36 2.63 17.36
CA HIS A 201 -2.25 1.18 17.26
C HIS A 201 -1.37 0.76 16.07
N LEU A 202 -1.55 1.38 14.90
CA LEU A 202 -0.67 1.16 13.74
C LEU A 202 0.79 1.53 14.05
N HIS A 203 1.02 2.63 14.75
CA HIS A 203 2.35 3.03 15.18
C HIS A 203 3.01 1.99 16.08
N ASP A 204 2.31 1.55 17.12
CA ASP A 204 2.84 0.59 18.08
C ASP A 204 3.05 -0.79 17.44
N TRP A 205 2.19 -1.17 16.50
CA TRP A 205 2.37 -2.34 15.65
C TRP A 205 3.62 -2.21 14.77
N PHE A 206 3.84 -1.06 14.13
CA PHE A 206 5.05 -0.82 13.36
C PHE A 206 6.32 -0.94 14.21
N VAL A 207 6.33 -0.37 15.41
CA VAL A 207 7.47 -0.46 16.34
C VAL A 207 7.75 -1.91 16.72
N ARG A 208 6.71 -2.69 17.06
CA ARG A 208 6.85 -4.11 17.43
C ARG A 208 7.34 -4.99 16.28
N ARG A 209 6.97 -4.65 15.04
CA ARG A 209 7.42 -5.32 13.82
C ARG A 209 8.79 -4.84 13.33
N GLU A 210 9.47 -3.99 14.12
CA GLU A 210 10.77 -3.41 13.79
C GLU A 210 10.76 -2.63 12.46
N ILE A 211 9.63 -2.04 12.09
CA ILE A 211 9.49 -1.23 10.88
C ILE A 211 10.21 0.10 11.08
N ARG A 212 11.05 0.48 10.10
CA ARG A 212 11.93 1.65 10.16
C ARG A 212 11.68 2.57 8.97
N CYS A 213 11.62 3.87 9.22
CA CYS A 213 11.74 4.86 8.15
C CYS A 213 13.21 5.24 7.97
N THR A 214 13.64 5.53 6.73
CA THR A 214 15.03 5.87 6.39
C THR A 214 15.59 7.03 7.23
N ASN A 215 14.74 7.96 7.66
CA ASN A 215 15.11 9.10 8.51
C ASN A 215 14.82 8.90 10.01
N GLY A 216 14.31 7.74 10.44
CA GLY A 216 13.99 7.41 11.83
C GLY A 216 12.82 8.21 12.46
N SER A 217 12.47 9.38 11.93
CA SER A 217 11.46 10.30 12.49
C SER A 217 10.03 10.10 11.98
N ASP A 218 9.87 9.41 10.85
CA ASP A 218 8.62 9.53 10.07
C ASP A 218 7.58 8.47 10.44
N LEU A 219 7.87 7.56 11.38
CA LEU A 219 7.00 6.41 11.63
C LEU A 219 5.62 6.83 12.14
N ARG A 220 5.55 7.81 13.05
CA ARG A 220 4.28 8.36 13.55
C ARG A 220 3.46 9.06 12.47
N LEU A 221 4.13 9.84 11.62
CA LEU A 221 3.48 10.48 10.47
C LEU A 221 2.91 9.42 9.53
N LEU A 222 3.70 8.40 9.22
CA LEU A 222 3.32 7.32 8.33
C LEU A 222 2.13 6.51 8.87
N SER A 223 2.12 6.19 10.17
CA SER A 223 0.98 5.54 10.81
C SER A 223 -0.29 6.38 10.73
N GLY A 224 -0.18 7.70 10.89
CA GLY A 224 -1.30 8.63 10.71
C GLY A 224 -1.81 8.66 9.26
N LEU A 225 -0.91 8.75 8.29
CA LEU A 225 -1.27 8.74 6.86
C LEU A 225 -1.91 7.43 6.44
N LEU A 226 -1.39 6.30 6.92
CA LEU A 226 -1.96 4.98 6.64
C LEU A 226 -3.32 4.83 7.32
N HIS A 227 -3.45 5.24 8.58
CA HIS A 227 -4.74 5.23 9.27
C HIS A 227 -5.78 6.03 8.50
N GLU A 228 -5.45 7.27 8.12
CA GLU A 228 -6.35 8.13 7.34
C GLU A 228 -6.76 7.45 6.03
N GLU A 229 -5.82 6.89 5.27
CA GLU A 229 -6.17 6.16 4.03
C GLU A 229 -7.09 4.98 4.32
N LEU A 230 -6.81 4.23 5.38
CA LEU A 230 -7.55 3.03 5.74
C LEU A 230 -8.87 3.32 6.45
N THR A 231 -9.19 4.55 6.83
CA THR A 231 -10.46 4.85 7.51
C THR A 231 -11.25 5.96 6.88
N ARG A 232 -10.71 6.66 5.87
CA ARG A 232 -11.41 7.76 5.21
C ARG A 232 -12.48 7.23 4.25
N PRO A 233 -13.76 7.63 4.42
CA PRO A 233 -14.80 7.41 3.43
C PRO A 233 -14.43 7.97 2.06
N GLN A 234 -14.69 7.20 1.00
CA GLN A 234 -14.48 7.63 -0.39
C GLN A 234 -15.80 7.96 -1.12
N SER A 235 -16.86 7.22 -0.80
CA SER A 235 -18.19 7.29 -1.37
C SER A 235 -19.05 8.33 -0.67
N THR A 236 -19.71 9.15 -1.47
CA THR A 236 -20.73 10.11 -1.04
C THR A 236 -22.14 9.56 -1.17
N GLU A 237 -22.30 8.33 -1.66
CA GLU A 237 -23.59 7.69 -1.87
C GLU A 237 -24.34 7.51 -0.53
N PRO A 238 -25.67 7.56 -0.50
CA PRO A 238 -26.43 7.22 0.69
C PRO A 238 -26.13 5.79 1.16
N LEU A 239 -26.02 5.61 2.49
CA LEU A 239 -25.90 4.28 3.06
C LEU A 239 -27.24 3.53 2.93
N PRO A 240 -27.23 2.22 2.63
CA PRO A 240 -28.44 1.41 2.64
C PRO A 240 -28.97 1.26 4.08
N ASN A 241 -30.29 1.09 4.21
CA ASN A 241 -30.88 0.69 5.48
C ASN A 241 -30.66 -0.81 5.69
N PHE A 242 -30.23 -1.19 6.89
CA PHE A 242 -30.10 -2.58 7.31
C PHE A 242 -30.23 -2.67 8.84
N GLU A 243 -30.45 -3.88 9.34
CA GLU A 243 -30.43 -4.22 10.75
C GLU A 243 -29.27 -5.19 11.01
N TYR A 244 -28.57 -5.03 12.13
CA TYR A 244 -27.45 -5.89 12.47
C TYR A 244 -27.88 -7.34 12.69
N GLY A 245 -27.13 -8.28 12.10
CA GLY A 245 -27.38 -9.73 12.22
C GLY A 245 -28.49 -10.26 11.32
N VAL A 246 -29.22 -9.40 10.61
CA VAL A 246 -30.31 -9.80 9.71
C VAL A 246 -29.80 -9.82 8.26
N PRO A 247 -30.03 -10.91 7.49
CA PRO A 247 -29.72 -10.94 6.07
C PRO A 247 -30.46 -9.81 5.32
N VAL A 248 -29.71 -9.02 4.56
CA VAL A 248 -30.23 -7.95 3.71
C VAL A 248 -29.76 -8.14 2.28
N ARG A 249 -30.66 -7.88 1.32
CA ARG A 249 -30.31 -7.91 -0.11
C ARG A 249 -29.88 -6.52 -0.54
N LEU A 250 -28.62 -6.39 -0.95
CA LEU A 250 -28.05 -5.13 -1.44
C LEU A 250 -27.70 -5.25 -2.93
N SER A 251 -27.90 -4.16 -3.67
CA SER A 251 -27.37 -4.04 -5.02
C SER A 251 -25.86 -3.77 -5.02
N ALA A 252 -25.19 -3.91 -6.17
CA ALA A 252 -23.76 -3.60 -6.31
C ALA A 252 -23.43 -2.20 -5.80
N ARG A 253 -24.24 -1.22 -6.20
CA ARG A 253 -24.08 0.19 -5.82
C ARG A 253 -24.20 0.37 -4.31
N GLN A 254 -25.21 -0.24 -3.70
CA GLN A 254 -25.43 -0.15 -2.25
C GLN A 254 -24.28 -0.81 -1.47
N LEU A 255 -23.81 -1.98 -1.92
CA LEU A 255 -22.68 -2.66 -1.29
C LEU A 255 -21.40 -1.83 -1.41
N ILE A 256 -21.10 -1.27 -2.59
CA ILE A 256 -19.96 -0.36 -2.79
C ILE A 256 -20.09 0.87 -1.87
N ALA A 257 -21.30 1.42 -1.71
CA ALA A 257 -21.54 2.54 -0.82
C ALA A 257 -21.24 2.23 0.65
N THR A 258 -21.27 0.95 1.09
CA THR A 258 -20.86 0.59 2.45
C THR A 258 -19.35 0.49 2.64
N GLU A 259 -18.54 0.46 1.58
CA GLU A 259 -17.07 0.41 1.62
C GLU A 259 -16.47 -0.72 2.48
N PHE A 260 -17.12 -1.88 2.52
CA PHE A 260 -16.48 -3.05 3.12
C PHE A 260 -15.29 -3.53 2.29
N ARG A 261 -14.15 -3.73 2.96
CA ARG A 261 -12.94 -4.27 2.32
C ARG A 261 -13.04 -5.78 2.17
N ASN A 262 -12.65 -6.26 1.00
CA ASN A 262 -12.63 -7.70 0.71
C ASN A 262 -11.71 -8.50 1.64
N ALA A 263 -10.59 -7.91 2.07
CA ALA A 263 -9.62 -8.60 2.90
C ALA A 263 -10.09 -8.73 4.35
N THR A 264 -10.56 -7.63 4.95
CA THR A 264 -10.84 -7.59 6.39
C THR A 264 -12.32 -7.58 6.74
N SER A 265 -13.23 -7.44 5.78
CA SER A 265 -14.66 -7.22 6.01
C SER A 265 -14.99 -5.99 6.87
N LEU A 266 -14.02 -5.08 7.07
CA LEU A 266 -14.21 -3.82 7.78
C LEU A 266 -14.64 -2.72 6.81
N SER A 267 -15.43 -1.76 7.30
CA SER A 267 -15.87 -0.60 6.53
C SER A 267 -15.18 0.69 7.00
N SER A 268 -14.73 1.51 6.05
CA SER A 268 -14.31 2.91 6.31
C SER A 268 -15.48 3.85 6.59
N ARG A 269 -16.71 3.49 6.16
CA ARG A 269 -17.92 4.31 6.37
C ARG A 269 -18.76 3.92 7.58
N LEU A 270 -18.64 2.68 8.01
CA LEU A 270 -19.33 2.09 9.16
C LEU A 270 -18.29 1.40 10.06
N PRO A 271 -17.48 2.16 10.82
CA PRO A 271 -16.40 1.60 11.66
C PRO A 271 -16.88 0.59 12.72
N GLU A 272 -18.15 0.68 13.10
CA GLU A 272 -18.87 -0.18 14.04
C GLU A 272 -19.55 -1.38 13.36
N ALA A 273 -19.34 -1.59 12.06
CA ALA A 273 -19.91 -2.71 11.31
C ALA A 273 -18.84 -3.68 10.82
N PHE A 274 -19.21 -4.95 10.71
CA PHE A 274 -18.41 -6.01 10.10
C PHE A 274 -19.26 -6.81 9.12
N LEU A 275 -18.74 -7.05 7.91
CA LEU A 275 -19.40 -7.87 6.91
C LEU A 275 -19.14 -9.36 7.20
N LEU A 276 -20.12 -10.02 7.83
CA LEU A 276 -20.01 -11.42 8.22
C LEU A 276 -20.07 -12.37 7.01
N SER A 277 -21.00 -12.10 6.08
CA SER A 277 -21.16 -12.93 4.89
C SER A 277 -21.61 -12.10 3.70
N ARG A 278 -21.28 -12.61 2.50
CA ARG A 278 -21.71 -12.07 1.21
C ARG A 278 -21.92 -13.21 0.23
N GLU A 279 -23.09 -13.27 -0.37
CA GLU A 279 -23.47 -14.32 -1.32
C GLU A 279 -24.10 -13.68 -2.54
N LEU A 280 -23.55 -13.96 -3.72
CA LEU A 280 -24.09 -13.45 -4.99
C LEU A 280 -25.40 -14.17 -5.30
N VAL A 281 -26.48 -13.41 -5.48
CA VAL A 281 -27.83 -13.97 -5.69
C VAL A 281 -28.11 -14.23 -7.16
N SER A 282 -27.68 -13.33 -8.05
CA SER A 282 -27.91 -13.45 -9.49
C SER A 282 -26.75 -12.87 -10.29
N TYR A 283 -26.26 -13.65 -11.24
CA TYR A 283 -25.27 -13.22 -12.24
C TYR A 283 -25.94 -13.23 -13.62
N ARG A 284 -26.31 -12.05 -14.09
CA ARG A 284 -26.61 -11.80 -15.50
C ARG A 284 -25.77 -10.60 -15.93
N THR A 285 -25.03 -10.74 -17.03
CA THR A 285 -24.04 -9.77 -17.48
C THR A 285 -24.64 -8.42 -17.89
N ASP A 286 -25.95 -8.37 -18.07
CA ASP A 286 -26.75 -7.24 -18.53
C ASP A 286 -27.70 -6.66 -17.46
N GLU A 287 -27.73 -7.23 -16.25
CA GLU A 287 -28.60 -6.79 -15.15
C GLU A 287 -27.79 -6.31 -13.92
N GLU A 288 -28.39 -5.48 -13.08
CA GLU A 288 -27.78 -5.09 -11.80
C GLU A 288 -27.58 -6.33 -10.91
N GLN A 289 -26.37 -6.49 -10.39
CA GLN A 289 -26.04 -7.61 -9.52
C GLN A 289 -26.54 -7.35 -8.09
N PHE A 290 -26.94 -8.42 -7.41
CA PHE A 290 -27.41 -8.37 -6.02
C PHE A 290 -26.68 -9.38 -5.15
N TRP A 291 -26.45 -8.99 -3.90
CA TRP A 291 -25.84 -9.81 -2.88
C TRP A 291 -26.77 -9.93 -1.68
N ASN A 292 -26.90 -11.14 -1.15
CA ASN A 292 -27.37 -11.33 0.22
C ASN A 292 -26.16 -11.13 1.13
N VAL A 293 -26.27 -10.20 2.06
CA VAL A 293 -25.19 -9.90 3.01
C VAL A 293 -25.73 -9.96 4.43
N VAL A 294 -24.86 -10.34 5.36
CA VAL A 294 -25.12 -10.21 6.80
C VAL A 294 -24.09 -9.24 7.36
N ILE A 295 -24.57 -8.09 7.85
CA ILE A 295 -23.74 -7.09 8.51
C ILE A 295 -23.98 -7.24 10.01
N VAL A 296 -22.92 -7.35 10.80
CA VAL A 296 -23.00 -7.50 12.25
C VAL A 296 -22.36 -6.32 12.96
N TRP A 297 -22.85 -6.03 14.16
CA TRP A 297 -22.26 -5.00 15.00
C TRP A 297 -20.88 -5.43 15.48
N ARG A 298 -19.93 -4.52 15.36
CA ARG A 298 -18.55 -4.60 15.82
C ARG A 298 -18.40 -3.62 16.99
N PRO A 299 -18.33 -4.10 18.24
CA PRO A 299 -18.16 -3.20 19.37
C PRO A 299 -16.81 -2.44 19.29
N PRO A 300 -16.68 -1.31 20.00
CA PRO A 300 -15.40 -0.62 20.11
C PRO A 300 -14.31 -1.55 20.67
N LEU A 301 -13.09 -1.43 20.14
CA LEU A 301 -11.96 -2.16 20.70
C LEU A 301 -11.69 -1.68 22.15
N PRO A 302 -11.62 -2.59 23.15
CA PRO A 302 -11.29 -2.23 24.52
C PRO A 302 -9.90 -1.60 24.64
N THR A 303 -9.70 -0.83 25.71
CA THR A 303 -8.38 -0.22 25.97
C THR A 303 -7.31 -1.30 26.06
N LEU A 304 -6.28 -1.17 25.23
CA LEU A 304 -5.17 -2.12 25.16
C LEU A 304 -4.41 -2.18 26.48
N GLY A 305 -3.98 -3.38 26.85
CA GLY A 305 -3.19 -3.64 28.05
C GLY A 305 -3.97 -3.64 29.37
N GLN A 306 -5.27 -3.37 29.34
CA GLN A 306 -6.15 -3.41 30.51
C GLN A 306 -6.98 -4.69 30.54
N TRP A 307 -7.22 -5.22 31.74
CA TRP A 307 -8.15 -6.34 31.94
C TRP A 307 -9.57 -5.80 32.01
N HIS A 308 -10.48 -6.46 31.30
CA HIS A 308 -11.90 -6.15 31.20
C HIS A 308 -12.70 -7.39 31.58
N ASP A 309 -13.79 -7.22 32.34
CA ASP A 309 -14.67 -8.33 32.70
C ASP A 309 -15.41 -8.87 31.48
N ILE A 310 -15.50 -10.19 31.36
CA ILE A 310 -16.25 -10.86 30.28
C ILE A 310 -17.75 -10.72 30.53
N ALA A 311 -18.18 -10.91 31.79
CA ALA A 311 -19.57 -10.78 32.18
C ALA A 311 -20.07 -9.34 32.00
N GLY A 312 -21.15 -9.17 31.23
CA GLY A 312 -21.74 -7.87 30.96
C GLY A 312 -20.96 -7.01 29.94
N SER A 313 -19.95 -7.59 29.27
CA SER A 313 -19.27 -6.94 28.15
C SER A 313 -19.81 -7.41 26.80
N ASP A 314 -19.46 -6.68 25.74
CA ASP A 314 -19.80 -7.03 24.37
C ASP A 314 -18.88 -8.09 23.74
N VAL A 315 -18.14 -8.83 24.56
CA VAL A 315 -17.09 -9.77 24.12
C VAL A 315 -17.58 -10.87 23.19
N GLU A 316 -18.84 -11.31 23.32
CA GLU A 316 -19.45 -12.25 22.36
C GLU A 316 -19.52 -11.64 20.95
N HIS A 317 -19.85 -10.34 20.86
CA HIS A 317 -19.84 -9.59 19.60
C HIS A 317 -18.42 -9.23 19.13
N MET A 318 -17.38 -9.52 19.90
CA MET A 318 -16.01 -9.38 19.42
C MET A 318 -15.59 -10.55 18.54
N ASN A 319 -16.32 -11.69 18.57
CA ASN A 319 -16.01 -12.91 17.81
C ASN A 319 -14.54 -13.34 17.98
N ILE A 320 -14.11 -13.41 19.24
CA ILE A 320 -12.76 -13.83 19.62
C ILE A 320 -12.70 -15.35 19.54
N ASP A 321 -11.77 -15.84 18.74
CA ASP A 321 -11.28 -17.21 18.87
C ASP A 321 -10.32 -17.25 20.06
N TRP A 322 -10.73 -17.91 21.14
CA TRP A 322 -9.96 -17.97 22.38
C TRP A 322 -8.77 -18.92 22.31
N ASP A 323 -8.79 -19.89 21.39
CA ASP A 323 -7.70 -20.84 21.21
C ASP A 323 -6.56 -20.17 20.46
N ASP A 324 -6.89 -19.45 19.38
CA ASP A 324 -5.91 -18.69 18.58
C ASP A 324 -5.63 -17.28 19.14
N GLN A 325 -6.46 -16.81 20.08
CA GLN A 325 -6.40 -15.49 20.70
C GLN A 325 -6.54 -14.34 19.70
N VAL A 326 -7.34 -14.51 18.65
CA VAL A 326 -7.51 -13.53 17.58
C VAL A 326 -8.99 -13.26 17.32
N SER A 327 -9.28 -12.16 16.64
CA SER A 327 -10.61 -11.91 16.09
C SER A 327 -10.49 -11.35 14.68
N PRO A 328 -11.29 -11.86 13.71
CA PRO A 328 -11.35 -11.27 12.38
C PRO A 328 -11.87 -9.81 12.41
N ARG A 329 -12.58 -9.41 13.47
CA ARG A 329 -13.09 -8.05 13.66
C ARG A 329 -12.01 -7.08 14.13
N TYR A 330 -10.90 -7.56 14.68
CA TYR A 330 -9.79 -6.74 15.16
C TYR A 330 -8.44 -7.26 14.64
N PRO A 331 -8.16 -7.09 13.33
CA PRO A 331 -6.89 -7.52 12.73
C PRO A 331 -5.69 -6.97 13.50
N GLY A 332 -4.67 -7.80 13.73
CA GLY A 332 -3.46 -7.38 14.44
C GLY A 332 -3.61 -7.20 15.95
N ILE A 333 -4.78 -7.48 16.53
CA ILE A 333 -5.00 -7.51 17.99
C ILE A 333 -5.05 -8.95 18.48
N ARG A 334 -4.37 -9.21 19.59
CA ARG A 334 -4.44 -10.46 20.35
C ARG A 334 -5.30 -10.29 21.60
N PHE A 335 -5.99 -11.35 21.98
CA PHE A 335 -6.88 -11.37 23.15
C PHE A 335 -6.44 -12.43 24.14
N GLU A 336 -5.95 -11.99 25.30
CA GLU A 336 -5.56 -12.86 26.39
C GLU A 336 -6.74 -13.04 27.35
N LYS A 337 -7.02 -14.29 27.76
CA LYS A 337 -8.01 -14.60 28.79
C LYS A 337 -7.33 -14.78 30.15
N SER A 338 -7.95 -14.32 31.23
CA SER A 338 -7.44 -14.50 32.58
C SER A 338 -7.47 -15.99 32.98
N ARG A 339 -6.70 -16.36 34.01
CA ARG A 339 -6.62 -17.77 34.46
C ARG A 339 -7.95 -18.31 35.00
N ASP A 340 -8.73 -17.45 35.63
CA ASP A 340 -10.08 -17.78 36.11
C ASP A 340 -11.14 -17.73 35.00
N GLY A 341 -10.77 -17.24 33.81
CA GLY A 341 -11.65 -17.15 32.66
C GLY A 341 -12.71 -16.06 32.76
N LEU A 342 -12.63 -15.16 33.73
CA LEU A 342 -13.63 -14.12 34.00
C LEU A 342 -13.34 -12.78 33.34
N SER A 343 -12.09 -12.54 32.94
CA SER A 343 -11.66 -11.29 32.33
C SER A 343 -10.80 -11.56 31.09
N PHE A 344 -10.66 -10.55 30.24
CA PHE A 344 -9.80 -10.60 29.07
C PHE A 344 -9.04 -9.29 28.87
N LYS A 345 -7.97 -9.32 28.09
CA LYS A 345 -7.12 -8.16 27.80
C LYS A 345 -6.75 -8.18 26.32
N ALA A 346 -6.97 -7.06 25.64
CA ALA A 346 -6.52 -6.85 24.28
C ALA A 346 -5.06 -6.36 24.27
N THR A 347 -4.23 -6.91 23.40
CA THR A 347 -2.82 -6.50 23.21
C THR A 347 -2.47 -6.47 21.73
N LEU A 348 -1.46 -5.68 21.36
CA LEU A 348 -0.84 -5.77 20.03
C LEU A 348 0.04 -7.02 19.89
#